data_AF-X0SQF3-F1
#
_entry.id   AF-X0SQF3-F1
#
_cell.length_a   1.000
_cell.length_b   1.000
_cell.length_c   1.000
_cell.angle_alpha   90.00
_cell.angle_beta   90.00
_cell.angle_gamma   90.00
#
_symmetry.space_group_name_H-M   'P 1'
#
loop_
_entity.id
_entity.type
_entity.pdbx_description
1 polymer ?
#
loop_
_entity_poly.entity_id
_entity_poly.type
_entity_poly.pdbx_seq_one_letter_code
_entity_poly.pdbx_strand_id
1 'polypeptide(L)' 'MNKSALFISTLNEIEGITQLFKKVPISSFDECYALDGGSTDGTIEFF' A
#
# COMPACT_ATOMS: atom_id res chain seq x y z
N MET A 1 -1.09 24.11 -8.02
CA MET A 1 -0.49 23.00 -7.24
C MET A 1 -0.71 21.73 -8.05
N ASN A 2 0.34 20.94 -8.28
CA ASN A 2 0.18 19.64 -8.92
C ASN A 2 -0.33 18.64 -7.88
N LYS A 3 -1.38 17.89 -8.21
CA LYS A 3 -1.84 16.77 -7.38
C LYS A 3 -0.89 15.58 -7.54
N SER A 4 -0.69 14.84 -6.48
CA SER A 4 0.22 13.69 -6.39
C SER A 4 -0.52 12.47 -5.82
N ALA A 5 -0.20 11.29 -6.36
CA ALA A 5 -0.79 10.03 -5.90
C ALA A 5 0.31 9.01 -5.63
N LEU A 6 0.15 8.25 -4.54
CA LEU A 6 0.96 7.08 -4.22
C LEU A 6 0.24 5.81 -4.64
N PHE A 7 0.92 4.95 -5.39
CA PHE A 7 0.42 3.61 -5.74
C PHE A 7 1.31 2.56 -5.10
N ILE A 8 0.69 1.61 -4.40
CA ILE A 8 1.35 0.47 -3.77
C ILE A 8 0.83 -0.79 -4.45
N SER A 9 1.66 -1.45 -5.25
CA SER A 9 1.31 -2.75 -5.84
C SER A 9 1.74 -3.88 -4.90
N THR A 10 0.85 -4.84 -4.63
CA THR A 10 1.12 -5.96 -3.71
C THR A 10 0.70 -7.30 -4.27
N LEU A 11 1.37 -8.37 -3.84
CA LEU A 11 0.96 -9.76 -4.06
C LEU A 11 1.59 -10.64 -2.99
N ASN A 12 0.77 -11.17 -2.07
CA ASN A 12 1.19 -11.97 -0.92
C ASN A 12 2.33 -11.33 -0.10
N GLU A 13 2.08 -10.09 0.39
CA GLU A 13 3.08 -9.24 1.03
C GLU A 13 2.80 -9.03 2.53
N ILE A 14 1.94 -9.84 3.18
CA ILE A 14 1.47 -9.55 4.55
C ILE A 14 2.62 -9.33 5.56
N GLU A 15 3.70 -10.10 5.46
CA GLU A 15 4.87 -9.97 6.33
C GLU A 15 5.66 -8.68 6.06
N GLY A 16 5.89 -8.36 4.79
CA GLY A 16 6.65 -7.20 4.36
C GLY A 16 5.90 -5.90 4.62
N ILE A 17 4.62 -5.84 4.21
CA ILE A 17 3.80 -4.64 4.34
C ILE A 17 3.56 -4.28 5.81
N THR A 18 3.35 -5.24 6.70
CA THR A 18 3.16 -4.97 8.14
C THR A 18 4.38 -4.26 8.75
N GLN A 19 5.59 -4.52 8.23
CA GLN A 19 6.83 -3.87 8.69
C GLN A 19 7.10 -2.53 8.00
N LEU A 20 6.70 -2.39 6.74
CA LEU A 20 7.02 -1.23 5.91
C LEU A 20 5.95 -0.14 5.97
N PHE A 21 4.68 -0.48 6.14
CA PHE A 21 3.56 0.46 6.00
C PHE A 21 3.69 1.69 6.89
N LYS A 22 4.14 1.50 8.15
CA LYS A 22 4.39 2.61 9.10
C LYS A 22 5.52 3.56 8.69
N LYS A 23 6.36 3.16 7.73
CA LYS A 23 7.49 3.95 7.21
C LYS A 23 7.15 4.64 5.88
N VAL A 24 6.04 4.26 5.24
CA VAL A 24 5.58 4.87 3.99
C VAL A 24 4.94 6.23 4.31
N PRO A 25 5.35 7.34 3.66
CA PRO A 25 4.84 8.67 3.97
C PRO A 25 3.48 8.92 3.29
N ILE A 26 2.47 8.11 3.62
CA ILE A 26 1.13 8.15 2.99
C ILE A 26 0.52 9.55 3.06
N SER A 27 0.70 10.25 4.18
CA SER A 27 0.17 11.61 4.39
C SER A 27 0.89 12.71 3.60
N SER A 28 1.96 12.40 2.88
CA SER A 28 2.67 13.34 2.00
C SER A 28 2.11 13.38 0.56
N PHE A 29 1.11 12.55 0.25
CA PHE A 29 0.44 12.49 -1.04
C PHE A 29 -1.02 12.92 -0.91
N ASP A 30 -1.59 13.46 -1.99
CA ASP A 30 -3.00 13.87 -2.01
C ASP A 30 -3.94 12.65 -2.05
N GLU A 31 -3.50 11.57 -2.70
CA GLU A 31 -4.25 10.34 -2.90
C GLU A 31 -3.33 9.12 -2.70
N CYS A 32 -3.87 8.01 -2.18
CA CYS A 32 -3.11 6.76 -1.99
C CYS A 32 -3.98 5.57 -2.40
N TYR A 33 -3.41 4.67 -3.21
CA TYR A 33 -4.08 3.50 -3.77
C TYR A 33 -3.24 2.25 -3.55
N ALA A 34 -3.87 1.17 -3.10
CA ALA A 34 -3.30 -0.17 -3.11
C ALA A 34 -3.86 -0.94 -4.33
N LEU A 35 -2.97 -1.56 -5.12
CA LEU A 35 -3.31 -2.43 -6.23
C LEU A 35 -2.85 -3.84 -5.91
N ASP A 36 -3.80 -4.70 -5.55
CA ASP A 36 -3.50 -6.08 -5.19
C ASP A 36 -3.59 -7.02 -6.41
N GLY A 37 -2.62 -7.94 -6.51
CA GLY A 37 -2.48 -8.92 -7.60
C GLY A 37 -3.29 -10.21 -7.42
N GLY A 38 -4.19 -10.30 -6.44
CA GLY A 38 -4.93 -11.52 -6.10
C GLY A 38 -4.31 -12.29 -4.94
N SER A 39 -3.88 -11.58 -3.90
CA SER A 39 -3.30 -12.16 -2.70
C SER A 39 -4.26 -13.08 -1.95
N THR A 40 -3.72 -14.09 -1.27
CA THR A 40 -4.50 -15.09 -0.51
C THR A 40 -4.00 -15.26 0.93
N ASP A 41 -3.15 -14.35 1.41
CA ASP A 41 -2.36 -14.48 2.64
C ASP A 41 -2.73 -13.46 3.73
N GLY A 42 -3.78 -12.66 3.54
CA GLY A 42 -4.15 -11.57 4.44
C GLY A 42 -3.75 -10.17 3.96
N THR A 43 -3.03 -10.06 2.84
CA THR A 43 -2.59 -8.75 2.29
C THR A 43 -3.77 -7.84 1.95
N ILE A 44 -4.87 -8.39 1.43
CA ILE A 44 -6.06 -7.61 1.06
C ILE A 44 -6.72 -7.00 2.31
N GLU A 45 -6.81 -7.77 3.39
CA GLU A 45 -7.42 -7.36 4.66
C GLU A 45 -6.57 -6.36 5.45
N PHE A 46 -5.27 -6.27 5.12
CA PHE A 46 -4.35 -5.33 5.74
C PHE A 46 -4.57 -3.87 5.28
N PHE A 47 -4.83 -3.65 3.99
CA PHE A 47 -5.03 -2.32 3.41
C PHE A 47 -6.45 -1.78 3.65
#